data_AF-A0A9N9J824-F1
#
_entry.id   AF-A0A9N9J824-F1
#
_cell.length_a   1.000
_cell.length_b   1.000
_cell.length_c   1.000
_cell.angle_alpha   90.00
_cell.angle_beta   90.00
_cell.angle_gamma   90.00
#
_symmetry.space_group_name_H-M   'P 1'
#
loop_
_entity.id
_entity.type
_entity.pdbx_description
1 polymer ?
#
loop_
_entity_poly.entity_id
_entity_poly.type
_entity_poly.pdbx_seq_one_letter_code
_entity_poly.pdbx_strand_id
1 'polypeptide(L)'
;YCRESSLVEPFQILQDLHNSNISACDINQIMSPIRKLTIQLCDLSPVYLIHLLSLYITTLEEMILDVILERAPLQLEDLRRLVKNNKKLKKLKLYTNYSERCLEGETLKYFADGAELPVAQYR
;
A
#
# COMPACT_ATOMS: atom_id res chain seq x y z
N TYR A 1 24.39 -15.61 -19.58
CA TYR A 1 22.98 -16.02 -19.75
C TYR A 1 22.41 -16.50 -18.42
N CYS A 2 21.93 -15.55 -17.62
CA CYS A 2 20.86 -15.80 -16.66
C CYS A 2 19.76 -14.84 -17.10
N ARG A 3 18.61 -15.38 -17.52
CA ARG A 3 17.47 -14.58 -17.94
C ARG A 3 17.08 -13.70 -16.77
N GLU A 4 17.19 -12.38 -16.97
CA GLU A 4 16.50 -11.37 -16.17
C GLU A 4 15.03 -11.79 -16.13
N SER A 5 14.63 -12.38 -15.01
CA SER A 5 13.23 -12.54 -14.70
C SER A 5 12.72 -11.13 -14.55
N SER A 6 11.98 -10.69 -15.57
CA SER A 6 11.25 -9.45 -15.67
C SER A 6 10.46 -9.23 -14.37
N LEU A 7 11.12 -8.60 -13.41
CA LEU A 7 10.48 -7.85 -12.36
C LEU A 7 9.90 -6.66 -13.11
N VAL A 8 8.70 -6.81 -13.64
CA VAL A 8 7.83 -5.66 -13.77
C VAL A 8 7.66 -5.18 -12.34
N GLU A 9 8.51 -4.22 -11.96
CA GLU A 9 8.54 -3.59 -10.65
C GLU A 9 7.08 -3.24 -10.31
N PRO A 10 6.55 -3.64 -9.15
CA PRO A 10 5.18 -3.31 -8.74
C PRO A 10 4.81 -1.83 -8.97
N PHE A 11 5.82 -0.95 -8.94
CA PHE A 11 5.73 0.45 -9.33
C PHE A 11 5.26 0.70 -10.76
N GLN A 12 5.75 -0.03 -11.77
CA GLN A 12 5.37 0.16 -13.17
C GLN A 12 3.89 -0.20 -13.37
N ILE A 13 3.43 -1.30 -12.78
CA ILE A 13 2.01 -1.72 -12.82
C ILE A 13 1.10 -0.65 -12.19
N LEU A 14 1.53 -0.06 -11.09
CA LEU A 14 0.78 0.99 -10.41
C LEU A 14 0.78 2.31 -11.18
N GLN A 15 1.88 2.66 -11.85
CA GLN A 15 1.95 3.80 -12.75
C GLN A 15 1.06 3.60 -13.98
N ASP A 16 1.07 2.40 -14.54
CA ASP A 16 0.22 2.06 -15.68
C ASP A 16 -1.26 2.18 -15.27
N LEU A 17 -1.66 1.61 -14.12
CA LEU A 17 -3.00 1.77 -13.53
C LEU A 17 -3.41 3.22 -13.29
N HIS A 18 -2.49 4.06 -12.80
CA HIS A 18 -2.74 5.50 -12.62
C HIS A 18 -2.99 6.22 -13.95
N ASN A 19 -2.31 5.79 -15.01
CA ASN A 19 -2.30 6.48 -16.30
C ASN A 19 -3.31 5.93 -17.32
N SER A 20 -4.10 4.90 -17.00
CA SER A 20 -4.95 4.26 -18.01
C SER A 20 -6.40 4.00 -17.57
N ASN A 21 -7.31 4.17 -18.53
CA ASN A 21 -8.73 3.75 -18.46
C ASN A 21 -8.81 2.22 -18.60
N ILE A 22 -8.22 1.48 -17.66
CA ILE A 22 -8.17 0.01 -17.71
C ILE A 22 -9.55 -0.58 -17.41
N SER A 23 -9.97 -1.56 -18.23
CA SER A 23 -11.21 -2.30 -18.01
C SER A 23 -11.09 -3.23 -16.79
N ALA A 24 -12.19 -3.48 -16.07
CA ALA A 24 -12.21 -4.32 -14.86
C ALA A 24 -11.69 -5.76 -15.07
N CYS A 25 -11.66 -6.25 -16.31
CA CYS A 25 -11.14 -7.58 -16.65
C CYS A 25 -9.60 -7.61 -16.65
N ASP A 26 -8.95 -6.56 -17.15
CA ASP A 26 -7.49 -6.46 -17.24
C ASP A 26 -6.86 -6.21 -15.86
N ILE A 27 -7.56 -5.48 -14.97
CA ILE A 27 -7.11 -5.23 -13.59
C ILE A 27 -6.90 -6.55 -12.82
N ASN A 28 -7.82 -7.50 -12.96
CA ASN A 28 -7.75 -8.79 -12.26
C ASN A 28 -6.64 -9.72 -12.81
N GLN A 29 -6.26 -9.57 -14.08
CA GLN A 29 -5.15 -10.33 -14.67
C GLN A 29 -3.79 -9.72 -14.35
N ILE A 30 -3.71 -8.38 -14.27
CA ILE A 30 -2.47 -7.64 -13.98
C ILE A 30 -2.11 -7.78 -12.49
N MET A 31 -3.10 -7.78 -11.59
CA MET A 31 -2.87 -7.89 -10.15
C MET A 31 -2.85 -9.34 -9.67
N SER A 32 -1.85 -10.09 -10.16
CA SER A 32 -1.37 -11.34 -9.57
C SER A 32 -1.19 -11.21 -8.05
N PRO A 33 -1.31 -12.27 -7.23
CA PRO A 33 -1.14 -12.17 -5.79
C PRO A 33 0.20 -11.55 -5.38
N ILE A 34 0.16 -10.28 -5.00
CA ILE A 34 1.30 -9.54 -4.47
C ILE A 34 1.44 -9.94 -3.00
N ARG A 35 2.58 -10.51 -2.61
CA ARG A 35 2.84 -10.79 -1.19
C ARG A 35 3.34 -9.57 -0.44
N LYS A 36 4.17 -8.74 -1.09
CA LYS A 36 4.79 -7.57 -0.49
C LYS A 36 4.78 -6.39 -1.46
N LEU A 37 4.43 -5.21 -0.96
CA LEU A 37 4.42 -3.98 -1.72
C LEU A 37 5.12 -2.88 -0.93
N THR A 38 6.06 -2.18 -1.58
CA THR A 38 6.72 -1.00 -1.06
C THR A 38 6.40 0.16 -1.98
N ILE A 39 5.96 1.29 -1.42
CA ILE A 39 5.62 2.49 -2.19
C ILE A 39 6.28 3.70 -1.56
N GLN A 40 6.93 4.51 -2.38
CA GLN A 40 7.39 5.85 -2.03
C GLN A 40 6.37 6.88 -2.54
N LEU A 41 5.82 7.66 -1.62
CA LEU A 41 4.82 8.69 -1.88
C LEU A 41 5.51 10.05 -1.95
N CYS A 42 6.11 10.37 -3.10
CA CYS A 42 6.86 11.62 -3.31
C CYS A 42 6.02 12.71 -4.01
N ASP A 43 5.25 12.37 -5.05
CA ASP A 43 4.47 13.36 -5.85
C ASP A 43 3.11 12.85 -6.37
N LEU A 44 2.82 11.55 -6.24
CA LEU A 44 1.52 10.97 -6.62
C LEU A 44 0.52 11.22 -5.50
N SER A 45 -0.73 11.56 -5.84
CA SER A 45 -1.83 11.65 -4.87
C SER A 45 -1.95 10.30 -4.13
N PRO A 46 -1.47 10.21 -2.87
CA PRO A 46 -1.39 8.94 -2.17
C PRO A 46 -2.78 8.32 -1.98
N VAL A 47 -3.78 9.19 -1.91
CA VAL A 47 -5.20 8.86 -1.80
C VAL A 47 -5.65 7.94 -2.93
N TYR A 48 -5.36 8.28 -4.20
CA TYR A 48 -5.82 7.47 -5.34
C TYR A 48 -5.15 6.09 -5.35
N LEU A 49 -3.86 6.03 -5.03
CA LEU A 49 -3.12 4.77 -5.02
C LEU A 49 -3.62 3.82 -3.93
N ILE A 50 -3.78 4.32 -2.70
CA ILE A 50 -4.34 3.53 -1.59
C ILE A 50 -5.78 3.12 -1.90
N HIS A 51 -6.57 4.01 -2.47
CA HIS A 51 -7.95 3.71 -2.88
C HIS A 51 -7.99 2.54 -3.86
N LEU A 52 -7.21 2.58 -4.94
CA LEU A 52 -7.12 1.49 -5.92
C LEU A 52 -6.66 0.18 -5.28
N LEU A 53 -5.62 0.21 -4.45
CA LEU A 53 -5.12 -0.97 -3.74
C LEU A 53 -6.20 -1.57 -2.83
N SER A 54 -6.97 -0.72 -2.15
CA SER A 54 -8.06 -1.16 -1.27
C SER A 54 -9.19 -1.85 -2.03
N LEU A 55 -9.43 -1.50 -3.29
CA LEU A 55 -10.51 -2.07 -4.09
C LEU A 55 -10.10 -3.38 -4.75
N TYR A 56 -8.89 -3.45 -5.30
CA TYR A 56 -8.50 -4.53 -6.20
C TYR A 56 -7.57 -5.57 -5.56
N ILE A 57 -6.90 -5.25 -4.45
CA ILE A 57 -5.94 -6.16 -3.82
C ILE A 57 -6.50 -6.71 -2.52
N THR A 58 -6.62 -8.04 -2.48
CA THR A 58 -7.14 -8.79 -1.33
C THR A 58 -6.13 -9.77 -0.72
N THR A 59 -4.97 -9.92 -1.37
CA THR A 59 -3.98 -10.97 -1.05
C THR A 59 -2.61 -10.46 -0.60
N LEU A 60 -2.50 -9.15 -0.32
CA LEU A 60 -1.29 -8.51 0.19
C LEU A 60 -0.97 -9.00 1.59
N GLU A 61 0.25 -9.46 1.84
CA GLU A 61 0.68 -9.88 3.19
C GLU A 61 1.44 -8.79 3.94
N GLU A 62 2.22 -7.99 3.20
CA GLU A 62 3.02 -6.89 3.73
C GLU A 62 2.89 -5.62 2.89
N MET A 63 2.77 -4.47 3.54
CA MET A 63 2.78 -3.17 2.90
C MET A 63 3.74 -2.22 3.61
N ILE A 64 4.60 -1.57 2.83
CA ILE A 64 5.52 -0.54 3.29
C ILE A 64 5.19 0.76 2.55
N LEU A 65 4.89 1.81 3.30
CA LEU A 65 4.62 3.13 2.79
C LEU A 65 5.67 4.12 3.30
N ASP A 66 6.52 4.59 2.40
CA ASP A 66 7.43 5.71 2.66
C ASP A 66 6.72 7.02 2.29
N VAL A 67 6.26 7.75 3.32
CA VAL A 67 5.58 9.04 3.20
C VAL A 67 6.62 10.15 3.35
N ILE A 68 7.08 10.70 2.22
CA ILE A 68 7.92 11.89 2.23
C ILE A 68 6.97 13.09 2.31
N LEU A 69 6.78 13.58 3.54
CA LEU A 69 5.85 14.67 3.87
C LEU A 69 6.37 16.00 3.32
N GLU A 70 6.09 16.27 2.04
CA GLU A 70 6.21 17.64 1.53
C GLU A 70 4.87 18.20 1.03
N ARG A 71 3.85 17.39 0.70
CA ARG A 71 2.67 17.94 -0.02
C ARG A 71 1.27 17.41 0.31
N ALA A 72 1.08 16.20 0.86
CA ALA A 72 -0.28 15.75 1.22
C ALA A 72 -0.29 14.73 2.39
N PRO A 73 -1.13 14.92 3.41
CA PRO A 73 -1.33 13.91 4.45
C PRO A 73 -2.13 12.72 3.92
N LEU A 74 -1.73 11.52 4.33
CA LEU A 74 -2.42 10.28 4.01
C LEU A 74 -3.76 10.21 4.75
N GLN A 75 -4.86 9.92 4.05
CA GLN A 75 -6.15 9.73 4.71
C GLN A 75 -6.20 8.38 5.42
N LEU A 76 -6.39 8.39 6.74
CA LEU A 76 -6.42 7.17 7.55
C LEU A 76 -7.58 6.24 7.18
N GLU A 77 -8.70 6.78 6.68
CA GLU A 77 -9.86 5.99 6.25
C GLU A 77 -9.55 5.08 5.06
N ASP A 78 -8.78 5.56 4.08
CA ASP A 78 -8.41 4.73 2.92
C ASP A 78 -7.43 3.62 3.34
N LEU A 79 -6.50 3.93 4.25
CA LEU A 79 -5.66 2.91 4.87
C LEU A 79 -6.48 1.85 5.62
N ARG A 80 -7.49 2.27 6.38
CA ARG A 80 -8.39 1.34 7.09
C ARG A 80 -9.15 0.45 6.11
N ARG A 81 -9.67 1.01 5.02
CA ARG A 81 -10.33 0.24 3.95
C ARG A 81 -9.37 -0.76 3.32
N LEU A 82 -8.13 -0.36 3.07
CA LEU A 82 -7.10 -1.26 2.54
C LEU A 82 -6.87 -2.44 3.48
N VAL A 83 -6.68 -2.18 4.78
CA VAL A 83 -6.49 -3.25 5.77
C VAL A 83 -7.73 -4.17 5.83
N LYS A 84 -8.95 -3.62 5.81
CA LYS A 84 -10.20 -4.41 5.85
C LYS A 84 -10.39 -5.30 4.63
N ASN A 85 -10.13 -4.75 3.44
CA ASN A 85 -10.35 -5.46 2.19
C ASN A 85 -9.23 -6.48 1.92
N ASN A 86 -8.08 -6.32 2.58
CA ASN A 86 -6.92 -7.18 2.40
C ASN A 86 -6.75 -8.16 3.57
N LYS A 87 -7.55 -9.23 3.56
CA LYS A 87 -7.60 -10.23 4.64
C LYS A 87 -6.28 -10.96 4.91
N LYS A 88 -5.33 -10.91 3.97
CA LYS A 88 -4.01 -11.54 4.13
C LYS A 88 -2.98 -10.58 4.72
N LEU A 89 -3.29 -9.30 4.89
CA LEU A 89 -2.36 -8.30 5.36
C LEU A 89 -2.04 -8.56 6.83
N LYS A 90 -0.78 -8.90 7.09
CA LYS A 90 -0.27 -9.20 8.43
C LYS A 90 0.53 -8.04 9.00
N LYS A 91 1.07 -7.18 8.11
CA LYS A 91 2.00 -6.11 8.45
C LYS A 91 1.81 -4.89 7.57
N LEU A 92 1.63 -3.74 8.21
CA LEU A 92 1.67 -2.42 7.57
C LEU A 92 2.73 -1.58 8.27
N LYS A 93 3.70 -1.08 7.50
CA LYS A 93 4.68 -0.11 7.99
C LYS A 93 4.45 1.23 7.31
N LEU A 94 4.35 2.27 8.14
CA LEU A 94 4.26 3.65 7.72
C LEU A 94 5.55 4.36 8.12
N TYR A 95 6.22 4.93 7.14
CA TYR A 95 7.47 5.62 7.31
C TYR A 95 7.31 7.09 6.96
N THR A 96 8.02 7.92 7.71
CA THR A 96 8.24 9.33 7.42
C THR A 96 9.76 9.57 7.44
N ASN A 97 10.18 10.77 7.07
CA ASN A 97 11.60 11.17 7.12
C ASN A 97 12.23 11.04 8.53
N TYR A 98 11.41 11.02 9.60
CA TYR A 98 11.89 11.08 10.99
C TYR A 98 11.39 9.95 11.87
N SER A 99 10.37 9.22 11.43
CA SER A 99 9.68 8.27 12.29
C SER A 99 9.06 7.11 11.53
N GLU A 100 8.93 5.98 12.22
CA GLU A 100 8.25 4.80 11.74
C GLU A 100 7.10 4.37 12.65
N ARG A 101 6.06 3.81 12.05
CA ARG A 101 4.93 3.16 12.73
C ARG A 101 4.75 1.78 12.14
N CYS A 102 4.74 0.76 12.99
CA CYS A 102 4.54 -0.63 12.58
C CYS A 102 3.21 -1.13 13.15
N LEU A 103 2.34 -1.61 12.27
CA LEU A 103 1.07 -2.24 12.62
C LEU A 103 1.17 -3.73 12.28
N GLU A 104 1.11 -4.57 13.31
CA GLU A 104 1.12 -6.03 13.21
C GLU A 104 0.18 -6.66 14.25
N GLY A 105 -0.34 -7.85 13.91
CA GLY A 105 -1.19 -8.62 14.81
C GLY A 105 -2.42 -7.83 15.26
N GLU A 106 -2.56 -7.64 16.58
CA GLU A 106 -3.72 -6.93 17.16
C GLU A 106 -3.76 -5.44 16.79
N THR A 107 -2.61 -4.77 16.73
CA THR A 107 -2.57 -3.33 16.39
C THR A 107 -3.09 -3.04 14.99
N LEU A 108 -2.86 -3.97 14.04
CA LEU A 108 -3.39 -3.87 12.69
C LEU A 108 -4.92 -4.05 12.66
N LYS A 109 -5.44 -4.97 13.46
CA LYS A 109 -6.90 -5.20 13.60
C LYS A 109 -7.58 -3.99 14.24
N TYR A 110 -7.08 -3.52 15.38
CA TYR A 110 -7.66 -2.36 16.06
C TYR A 110 -7.62 -1.12 15.18
N PHE A 111 -6.53 -0.90 14.43
CA PHE A 111 -6.46 0.20 13.49
C PHE A 111 -7.55 0.11 12.41
N ALA A 112 -7.77 -1.08 11.84
CA ALA A 112 -8.87 -1.30 10.89
C ALA A 112 -10.22 -0.93 11.49
N ASP A 113 -10.44 -1.26 12.77
CA ASP A 113 -11.69 -1.00 13.50
C ASP A 113 -11.83 0.46 14.01
N GLY A 114 -10.87 1.33 13.68
CA GLY A 114 -10.98 2.76 13.96
C GLY A 114 -10.03 3.27 15.05
N ALA A 115 -9.18 2.42 15.63
CA ALA A 115 -8.18 2.86 16.59
C ALA A 115 -7.18 3.85 15.97
N GLU A 116 -6.54 4.62 16.84
CA GLU A 116 -5.47 5.54 16.45
C GLU A 116 -4.22 4.79 15.99
N LEU A 117 -3.34 5.51 15.29
CA LEU A 117 -2.05 4.97 14.90
C LEU A 117 -1.17 4.71 16.13
N PRO A 118 -0.33 3.65 16.12
CA PRO A 118 0.61 3.43 17.20
C PRO A 118 1.62 4.59 17.30
N VAL A 119 2.22 4.71 18.48
CA VAL A 119 3.26 5.70 18.76
C VAL A 119 4.39 5.56 17.75
N ALA A 120 4.83 6.68 17.20
CA ALA A 120 5.91 6.73 16.24
C ALA A 120 7.25 6.46 16.93
N GLN A 121 8.06 5.59 16.34
CA GLN A 121 9.44 5.35 16.77
C GLN A 121 10.37 6.22 15.92
N TYR A 122 11.31 6.93 16.55
CA TYR A 122 12.31 7.70 15.81
C TYR A 122 13.23 6.75 15.06
N ARG A 123 13.54 7.14 13.82
CA ARG A 123 14.46 6.41 12.93
C ARG A 123 15.87 6.96 13.02
#